data_AF-A0A0U3SWS5-F1
#
_entry.id   AF-A0A0U3SWS5-F1
#
_cell.length_a   1.000
_cell.length_b   1.000
_cell.length_c   1.000
_cell.angle_alpha   90.00
_cell.angle_beta   90.00
_cell.angle_gamma   90.00
#
_symmetry.space_group_name_H-M   'P 1'
#
loop_
_entity.id
_entity.type
_entity.pdbx_description
1 polymer ?
#
loop_
_entity_poly.entity_id
_entity_poly.type
_entity_poly.pdbx_seq_one_letter_code
_entity_poly.pdbx_strand_id
1 'polypeptide(L)'
;MKITTSENELIELLPEGSGKFYADGAYDSKKVLNTVVEKGYLPIVKKTKNPPDGFGSKKRDEVFSEKEYRHRNPHEGFWGAFTTWFGGRIRCFLRETTVTRILLGVMCYALKILLRVKYYLSNGR
;
A
#
# COMPACT_ATOMS: atom_id res chain seq x y z
N MET A 1 -3.23 24.51 -8.72
CA MET A 1 -3.07 23.22 -8.01
C MET A 1 -1.61 23.11 -7.63
N LYS A 2 -1.25 23.28 -6.35
CA LYS A 2 0.14 23.14 -5.88
C LYS A 2 0.46 21.65 -5.86
N ILE A 3 1.29 21.21 -6.81
CA ILE A 3 1.81 19.85 -6.87
C ILE A 3 2.72 19.68 -5.66
N THR A 4 2.38 18.79 -4.75
CA THR A 4 3.26 18.43 -3.63
C THR A 4 4.48 17.68 -4.19
N THR A 5 5.66 17.97 -3.63
CA THR A 5 6.97 17.43 -4.04
C THR A 5 6.95 15.91 -4.27
N SER A 6 6.14 15.18 -3.50
CA SER A 6 5.95 13.74 -3.57
C SER A 6 5.35 13.20 -4.88
N GLU A 7 4.51 13.96 -5.59
CA GLU A 7 3.91 13.50 -6.85
C GLU A 7 4.93 13.50 -8.00
N ASN A 8 5.78 14.52 -8.04
CA ASN A 8 6.81 14.64 -9.08
C ASN A 8 7.94 13.63 -8.86
N GLU A 9 8.38 13.44 -7.61
CA GLU A 9 9.36 12.40 -7.27
C GLU A 9 8.87 11.01 -7.67
N LEU A 10 7.60 10.70 -7.44
CA LEU A 10 7.03 9.40 -7.78
C LEU A 10 6.97 9.18 -9.30
N ILE A 11 6.66 10.23 -10.07
CA ILE A 11 6.66 10.18 -11.54
C ILE A 11 8.07 9.93 -12.08
N GLU A 12 9.09 10.58 -11.53
CA GLU A 12 10.47 10.44 -11.98
C GLU A 12 11.09 9.08 -11.61
N LEU A 13 10.81 8.58 -10.40
CA LEU A 13 11.44 7.38 -9.87
C LEU A 13 10.77 6.07 -10.27
N LEU A 14 9.53 6.09 -10.81
CA LEU A 14 8.84 4.86 -11.17
C LEU A 14 9.53 4.18 -12.38
N PRO A 15 10.12 2.98 -12.25
CA PRO A 15 10.70 2.28 -13.39
C PRO A 15 9.61 1.77 -14.33
N GLU A 16 9.90 1.63 -15.62
CA GLU A 16 9.00 0.95 -16.56
C GLU A 16 8.83 -0.53 -16.15
N GLY A 17 7.61 -1.05 -16.24
CA GLY A 17 7.34 -2.40 -15.79
C GLY A 17 5.90 -2.85 -16.01
N SER A 18 5.57 -3.97 -15.40
CA SER A 18 4.21 -4.51 -15.40
C SER A 18 3.81 -4.90 -13.99
N GLY A 19 2.53 -4.77 -13.69
CA GLY A 19 1.99 -5.11 -12.37
C GLY A 19 0.96 -4.12 -11.88
N LYS A 20 0.65 -4.21 -10.59
CA LYS A 20 -0.40 -3.42 -9.96
C LYS A 20 0.23 -2.31 -9.12
N PHE A 21 -0.18 -1.08 -9.39
CA PHE A 21 0.26 0.10 -8.65
C PHE A 21 -0.80 0.48 -7.62
N TYR A 22 -0.49 0.31 -6.34
CA TYR A 22 -1.42 0.59 -5.25
C TYR A 22 -1.11 1.96 -4.60
N ALA A 23 -2.05 2.91 -4.68
CA ALA A 23 -1.87 4.23 -4.07
C ALA A 23 -3.16 4.76 -3.41
N ASP A 24 -2.99 5.68 -2.46
CA ASP A 24 -4.13 6.36 -1.82
C ASP A 24 -4.67 7.48 -2.72
N GLY A 25 -5.83 8.03 -2.36
CA GLY A 25 -6.47 9.10 -3.11
C GLY A 25 -5.66 10.39 -3.23
N ALA A 26 -4.59 10.55 -2.45
CA ALA A 26 -3.63 11.64 -2.64
C ALA A 26 -2.95 11.59 -4.02
N TYR A 27 -2.82 10.41 -4.61
CA TYR A 27 -2.24 10.17 -5.94
C TYR A 27 -3.30 10.05 -7.03
N ASP A 28 -4.55 10.38 -6.71
CA ASP A 28 -5.68 10.40 -7.65
C ASP A 28 -5.65 11.66 -8.52
N SER A 29 -4.52 11.89 -9.19
CA SER A 29 -4.31 13.02 -10.09
C SER A 29 -4.12 12.54 -11.52
N LYS A 30 -4.63 13.32 -12.48
CA LYS A 30 -4.62 12.97 -13.92
C LYS A 30 -3.21 12.64 -14.42
N LYS A 31 -2.23 13.42 -13.97
CA LYS A 31 -0.82 13.28 -14.37
C LYS A 31 -0.25 11.95 -13.86
N VAL A 32 -0.46 11.63 -12.58
CA VAL A 32 0.03 10.39 -11.98
C VAL A 32 -0.62 9.17 -12.63
N LEU A 33 -1.96 9.15 -12.76
CA LEU A 33 -2.67 8.02 -13.35
C LEU A 33 -2.27 7.76 -14.81
N ASN A 34 -2.10 8.81 -15.61
CA ASN A 34 -1.63 8.66 -16.98
C ASN A 34 -0.21 8.10 -17.03
N THR A 35 0.71 8.64 -16.21
CA THR A 35 2.10 8.18 -16.15
C THR A 35 2.18 6.70 -15.74
N VAL A 36 1.40 6.29 -14.74
CA VAL A 36 1.38 4.91 -14.24
C VAL A 36 0.94 3.94 -15.34
N VAL A 37 -0.08 4.32 -16.10
CA VAL A 37 -0.57 3.51 -17.23
C VAL A 37 0.43 3.51 -18.40
N GLU A 38 1.03 4.65 -18.73
CA GLU A 38 2.08 4.76 -19.75
C GLU A 38 3.30 3.90 -19.42
N LYS A 39 3.67 3.81 -18.14
CA LYS A 39 4.77 2.96 -17.65
C LYS A 39 4.42 1.47 -17.56
N GLY A 40 3.19 1.08 -17.92
CA GLY A 40 2.75 -0.32 -18.03
C GLY A 40 2.08 -0.91 -16.79
N TYR A 41 1.79 -0.09 -15.76
CA TYR A 41 1.15 -0.56 -14.54
C TYR A 41 -0.37 -0.36 -14.56
N LEU A 42 -1.07 -1.24 -13.82
CA LEU A 42 -2.50 -1.12 -13.55
C LEU A 42 -2.74 -0.26 -12.31
N PRO A 43 -3.41 0.91 -12.43
CA PRO A 43 -3.58 1.83 -11.31
C PRO A 43 -4.72 1.40 -10.38
N ILE A 44 -4.39 0.82 -9.23
CA ILE A 44 -5.32 0.50 -8.15
C ILE A 44 -5.26 1.62 -7.10
N VAL A 45 -5.86 2.75 -7.45
CA VAL A 45 -5.84 3.99 -6.64
C VAL A 45 -7.22 4.29 -6.11
N LYS A 46 -7.32 4.66 -4.82
CA LYS A 46 -8.61 5.04 -4.21
C LYS A 46 -9.16 6.31 -4.86
N LYS A 47 -10.41 6.25 -5.32
CA LYS A 47 -11.11 7.37 -5.92
C LYS A 47 -11.36 8.48 -4.90
N THR A 48 -11.04 9.72 -5.26
CA THR A 48 -11.36 10.92 -4.48
C THR A 48 -12.79 11.41 -4.75
N LYS A 49 -13.29 12.34 -3.93
CA LYS A 49 -14.65 12.92 -4.11
C LYS A 49 -14.83 13.60 -5.47
N ASN A 50 -13.77 14.24 -5.98
CA ASN A 50 -13.76 14.93 -7.26
C ASN A 50 -12.68 14.27 -8.14
N PRO A 51 -12.98 13.10 -8.73
CA PRO A 51 -12.01 12.35 -9.51
C PRO A 51 -11.58 13.14 -10.75
N PRO A 52 -10.31 13.07 -11.16
CA PRO A 52 -9.86 13.65 -12.41
C PRO A 52 -10.49 12.90 -13.59
N ASP A 53 -10.75 13.61 -14.68
CA ASP A 53 -11.24 13.02 -15.93
C ASP A 53 -10.07 12.66 -16.87
N GLY A 54 -10.20 11.57 -17.64
CA GLY A 54 -9.18 11.15 -18.61
C GLY A 54 -8.93 9.64 -18.70
N PHE A 55 -7.94 9.28 -19.54
CA PHE A 55 -7.60 7.89 -19.87
C PHE A 55 -7.14 7.08 -18.66
N GLY A 56 -6.18 7.58 -17.87
CA GLY A 56 -5.72 6.91 -16.66
C GLY A 56 -6.84 6.72 -15.62
N SER A 57 -7.75 7.70 -15.50
CA SER A 57 -8.92 7.61 -14.62
C SER A 57 -9.94 6.55 -15.07
N LYS A 58 -10.18 6.43 -16.37
CA LYS A 58 -11.03 5.37 -16.93
C LYS A 58 -10.43 3.98 -16.64
N LYS A 59 -9.12 3.83 -16.81
CA LYS A 59 -8.43 2.56 -16.55
C LYS A 59 -8.41 2.20 -15.06
N ARG A 60 -8.23 3.19 -14.18
CA ARG A 60 -8.42 3.03 -12.73
C ARG A 60 -9.83 2.51 -12.42
N ASP A 61 -10.87 3.16 -12.94
CA ASP A 61 -12.26 2.78 -12.64
C ASP A 61 -12.63 1.38 -13.17
N GLU A 62 -12.03 0.95 -14.27
CA GLU A 62 -12.20 -0.40 -14.82
C GLU A 62 -11.55 -1.47 -13.93
N VAL A 63 -10.36 -1.19 -13.38
CA VAL A 63 -9.54 -2.17 -12.65
C VAL A 63 -9.78 -2.14 -11.14
N PHE A 64 -10.30 -1.03 -10.61
CA PHE A 64 -10.43 -0.82 -9.18
C PHE A 64 -11.47 -1.78 -8.57
N SER A 65 -10.98 -2.68 -7.72
CA SER A 65 -11.80 -3.53 -6.86
C SER A 65 -11.55 -3.18 -5.40
N GLU A 66 -12.61 -2.86 -4.65
CA GLU A 66 -12.49 -2.50 -3.24
C GLU A 66 -11.91 -3.65 -2.40
N LYS A 67 -12.26 -4.90 -2.75
CA LYS A 67 -11.69 -6.10 -2.11
C LYS A 67 -10.18 -6.16 -2.30
N GLU A 68 -9.72 -5.82 -3.50
CA GLU A 68 -8.31 -5.89 -3.83
C GLU A 68 -7.52 -4.72 -3.21
N TYR A 69 -8.10 -3.52 -3.24
CA TYR A 69 -7.54 -2.35 -2.57
C TYR A 69 -7.35 -2.55 -1.06
N ARG A 70 -8.28 -3.27 -0.39
CA ARG A 70 -8.14 -3.61 1.04
C ARG A 70 -6.92 -4.47 1.36
N HIS A 71 -6.39 -5.22 0.39
CA HIS A 71 -5.18 -6.03 0.57
C HIS A 71 -3.88 -5.22 0.36
N ARG A 72 -3.95 -3.90 0.15
CA ARG A 72 -2.77 -3.03 -0.02
C ARG A 72 -1.84 -3.03 1.19
N ASN A 73 -2.38 -3.05 2.40
CA ASN A 73 -1.60 -2.91 3.64
C ASN A 73 -0.45 -3.96 3.76
N PRO A 74 -0.64 -5.26 3.50
CA PRO A 74 0.47 -6.22 3.40
C PRO A 74 1.59 -5.84 2.42
N HIS A 75 1.25 -5.16 1.32
CA HIS A 75 2.19 -4.77 0.27
C HIS A 75 2.91 -3.44 0.56
N GLU A 76 2.42 -2.64 1.51
CA GLU A 76 3.07 -1.40 1.98
C GLU A 76 4.24 -1.66 2.94
N GLY A 77 4.56 -2.93 3.20
CA GLY A 77 5.70 -3.34 4.03
C GLY A 77 5.35 -3.61 5.48
N PHE A 78 6.36 -3.57 6.35
CA PHE A 78 6.26 -3.98 7.76
C PHE A 78 5.11 -3.30 8.51
N TRP A 79 4.98 -1.97 8.38
CA TRP A 79 3.98 -1.19 9.10
C TRP A 79 2.55 -1.38 8.58
N GLY A 80 2.37 -1.63 7.28
CA GLY A 80 1.06 -1.96 6.72
C GLY A 80 0.60 -3.36 7.15
N ALA A 81 1.50 -4.33 7.15
CA ALA A 81 1.21 -5.65 7.71
C ALA A 81 0.88 -5.57 9.22
N PHE A 82 1.62 -4.74 9.96
CA PHE A 82 1.43 -4.52 11.39
C PHE A 82 0.06 -3.88 11.70
N THR A 83 -0.31 -2.82 11.00
CA THR A 83 -1.61 -2.14 11.18
C THR A 83 -2.80 -3.00 10.76
N THR A 84 -2.62 -3.90 9.79
CA THR A 84 -3.64 -4.91 9.45
C THR A 84 -3.89 -5.87 10.61
N TRP A 85 -2.83 -6.22 11.34
CA TRP A 85 -2.90 -7.26 12.37
C TRP A 85 -3.32 -6.71 13.74
N PHE A 86 -2.83 -5.53 14.12
CA PHE A 86 -3.12 -4.90 15.41
C PHE A 86 -4.18 -3.79 15.33
N GLY A 87 -4.63 -3.43 14.13
CA GLY A 87 -5.52 -2.30 13.88
C GLY A 87 -4.79 -0.96 13.88
N GLY A 88 -5.26 0.00 13.08
CA GLY A 88 -4.61 1.32 12.92
C GLY A 88 -4.72 2.24 14.15
N ARG A 89 -5.44 1.85 15.20
CA ARG A 89 -5.55 2.61 16.46
C ARG A 89 -5.29 1.70 17.64
N ILE A 90 -4.06 1.74 18.14
CA ILE A 90 -3.75 1.18 19.45
C ILE A 90 -4.35 2.13 20.49
N ARG A 91 -5.52 1.77 21.05
CA ARG A 91 -6.13 2.51 22.17
C ARG A 91 -5.26 2.31 23.41
N CYS A 92 -4.38 3.25 23.68
CA CYS A 92 -3.57 3.27 24.89
C CYS A 92 -3.64 4.66 25.51
N PHE A 93 -3.92 4.70 26.82
CA PHE A 93 -3.87 5.93 27.62
C PHE A 93 -2.45 6.25 28.08
N LEU A 94 -1.62 5.23 28.35
CA LEU A 94 -0.25 5.37 28.84
C LEU A 94 0.79 5.08 27.75
N ARG A 95 1.81 5.93 27.66
CA ARG A 95 2.92 5.79 26.70
C ARG A 95 3.65 4.45 26.86
N GLU A 96 3.95 4.05 28.09
CA GLU A 96 4.65 2.79 28.39
C GLU A 96 3.89 1.57 27.88
N THR A 97 2.57 1.50 28.13
CA THR A 97 1.72 0.40 27.65
C THR A 97 1.65 0.35 26.12
N THR A 98 1.79 1.50 25.46
CA THR A 98 1.81 1.60 23.99
C THR A 98 3.10 1.01 23.46
N VAL A 99 4.24 1.39 24.04
CA VAL A 99 5.57 0.90 23.68
C VAL A 99 5.65 -0.62 23.86
N THR A 100 5.22 -1.14 25.01
CA THR A 100 5.24 -2.59 25.29
C THR A 100 4.37 -3.36 24.30
N ARG A 101 3.18 -2.85 23.95
CA ARG A 101 2.28 -3.50 22.99
C ARG A 101 2.84 -3.47 21.57
N ILE A 102 3.49 -2.38 21.17
CA ILE A 102 4.19 -2.31 19.88
C ILE A 102 5.31 -3.35 19.85
N LEU A 103 6.19 -3.38 20.86
CA LEU A 103 7.30 -4.34 20.96
C LEU A 103 6.83 -5.79 20.90
N LEU A 104 5.81 -6.13 21.70
CA LEU A 104 5.21 -7.47 21.69
C LEU A 104 4.68 -7.82 20.30
N GLY A 105 4.02 -6.86 19.64
CA GLY A 105 3.51 -7.07 18.29
C GLY A 105 4.63 -7.32 17.28
N VAL A 106 5.75 -6.59 17.38
CA VAL A 106 6.91 -6.77 16.50
C VAL A 106 7.49 -8.16 16.69
N MET A 107 7.63 -8.61 17.95
CA MET A 107 8.11 -9.97 18.24
C MET A 107 7.19 -11.05 17.66
N CYS A 108 5.88 -10.91 17.82
CA CYS A 108 4.91 -11.86 17.25
C CYS A 108 4.97 -11.88 15.70
N TYR A 109 5.14 -10.72 15.07
CA TYR A 109 5.28 -10.63 13.62
C TYR A 109 6.57 -11.31 13.13
N ALA A 110 7.71 -11.06 13.80
CA ALA A 110 8.98 -11.70 13.50
C ALA A 110 8.92 -13.22 13.66
N LEU A 111 8.31 -13.71 14.76
CA LEU A 111 8.13 -15.14 15.00
C LEU A 111 7.31 -15.81 13.90
N LYS A 112 6.26 -15.14 13.41
CA LYS A 112 5.42 -15.65 12.32
C LYS A 112 6.18 -15.78 11.01
N ILE A 113 7.03 -14.79 10.68
CA ILE A 113 7.89 -14.86 9.50
C ILE A 113 8.84 -16.05 9.64
N LEU A 114 9.50 -16.20 10.79
CA LEU A 114 10.41 -17.32 11.06
C LEU A 114 9.70 -18.68 10.91
N LEU A 115 8.49 -18.82 11.45
CA LEU A 115 7.69 -20.03 11.30
C LEU A 115 7.32 -20.31 9.84
N ARG A 116 6.94 -19.27 9.09
CA ARG A 116 6.62 -19.41 7.66
C ARG A 116 7.86 -19.83 6.86
N VAL A 117 9.01 -19.23 7.10
CA VAL A 117 10.28 -19.61 6.44
C VAL A 117 10.66 -21.04 6.81
N LYS A 118 10.57 -21.42 8.08
CA LYS A 118 10.86 -22.80 8.52
C LYS A 118 9.92 -23.81 7.87
N TYR A 119 8.63 -23.50 7.77
CA TYR A 119 7.65 -24.34 7.10
C TYR A 119 7.97 -24.52 5.61
N TYR A 120 8.28 -23.42 4.90
CA TYR A 120 8.69 -23.49 3.49
C TYR A 120 9.97 -24.29 3.28
N LEU A 121 10.96 -24.13 4.14
CA LEU A 121 12.21 -24.93 4.08
C LEU A 121 11.97 -26.41 4.39
N SER A 122 10.99 -26.73 5.25
CA SER A 122 10.68 -28.10 5.65
C SER A 122 9.79 -28.84 4.63
N ASN A 123 8.89 -28.15 3.94
CA ASN A 123 7.99 -28.72 2.92
C ASN A 123 8.49 -28.55 1.48
N GLY A 124 9.59 -27.82 1.29
CA GLY A 124 10.23 -27.61 -0.02
C GLY A 124 11.30 -28.65 -0.37
N ARG A 125 11.32 -29.81 0.32
CA ARG A 125 12.07 -31.02 -0.06
C ARG A 125 11.10 -32.10 -0.48
#